data_AF-A0A2V9CLX5-F1
#
_entry.id   AF-A0A2V9CLX5-F1
#
_cell.length_a   1.000
_cell.length_b   1.000
_cell.length_c   1.000
_cell.angle_alpha   90.00
_cell.angle_beta   90.00
_cell.angle_gamma   90.00
#
_symmetry.space_group_name_H-M   'P 1'
#
loop_
_entity.id
_entity.type
_entity.pdbx_description
1 polymer ?
#
loop_
_entity_poly.entity_id
_entity_poly.type
_entity_poly.pdbx_seq_one_letter_code
_entity_poly.pdbx_strand_id
1 'polypeptide(L)'
;MLRNSKLTASQAAKERGVQVRDFWKYIPAAFKKDASGRIRAVADRYVRRMEVPGPDGPILIKIKGSKARNEVARFRNDVFDFLGGNRKALDKWKGVTIQGHELLTDPGIIRVLGEQDNLPENFGSERVIPYSGGGA
;
A
#
# COMPACT_ATOMS: atom_id res chain seq x y z
N MET A 1 2.39 -7.85 1.10
CA MET A 1 2.49 -8.37 2.48
C MET A 1 1.09 -8.52 3.08
N LEU A 2 0.69 -9.74 3.46
CA LEU A 2 -0.54 -9.96 4.24
C LEU A 2 -0.35 -9.46 5.68
N ARG A 3 -1.37 -8.80 6.24
CA ARG A 3 -1.34 -8.26 7.61
C ARG A 3 -1.45 -9.41 8.62
N ASN A 4 -0.38 -9.72 9.34
CA ASN A 4 -0.43 -10.69 10.45
C ASN A 4 -1.02 -10.03 11.70
N SER A 5 -2.25 -10.42 12.06
CA SER A 5 -2.98 -9.89 13.24
C SER A 5 -2.37 -10.32 14.58
N LYS A 6 -1.49 -11.33 14.58
CA LYS A 6 -0.79 -11.83 15.76
C LYS A 6 0.60 -11.22 15.94
N LEU A 7 1.08 -10.42 14.98
CA LEU A 7 2.40 -9.82 15.05
C LEU A 7 2.47 -8.79 16.18
N THR A 8 3.35 -9.03 17.15
CA THR A 8 3.61 -8.09 18.25
C THR A 8 4.65 -7.04 17.84
N ALA A 9 4.67 -5.89 18.53
CA ALA A 9 5.66 -4.84 18.28
C ALA A 9 7.10 -5.35 18.46
N SER A 10 7.33 -6.23 19.44
CA SER A 10 8.65 -6.84 19.68
C SER A 10 9.07 -7.77 18.55
N GLN A 11 8.16 -8.58 18.00
CA GLN A 11 8.44 -9.43 16.85
C GLN A 11 8.73 -8.59 15.61
N ALA A 12 7.90 -7.58 15.32
CA ALA A 12 8.12 -6.68 14.20
C ALA A 12 9.45 -5.92 14.30
N ALA A 13 9.84 -5.50 15.51
CA ALA A 13 11.12 -4.85 15.77
C ALA A 13 12.29 -5.80 15.47
N LYS A 14 12.21 -7.04 15.96
CA LYS A 14 13.22 -8.08 15.73
C LYS A 14 13.39 -8.39 14.24
N GLU A 15 12.29 -8.53 13.50
CA GLU A 15 12.32 -8.76 12.03
C GLU A 15 13.01 -7.64 11.26
N ARG A 16 13.00 -6.42 11.80
CA ARG A 16 13.61 -5.23 11.19
C ARG A 16 14.97 -4.86 11.80
N GLY A 17 15.52 -5.70 12.67
CA GLY A 17 16.83 -5.47 13.29
C GLY A 17 16.86 -4.28 14.26
N VAL A 18 15.71 -3.86 14.78
CA VAL A 18 15.58 -2.71 15.70
C VAL A 18 14.98 -3.16 17.03
N GLN A 19 15.10 -2.34 18.06
CA GLN A 19 14.51 -2.61 19.38
C GLN A 19 13.26 -1.75 19.61
N VAL A 20 12.31 -2.24 20.40
CA VAL A 20 11.10 -1.46 20.77
C VAL A 20 11.45 -0.14 21.46
N ARG A 21 12.60 -0.08 22.17
CA ARG A 21 13.11 1.17 22.75
C ARG A 21 13.43 2.24 21.69
N ASP A 22 13.88 1.82 20.51
CA ASP A 22 14.26 2.72 19.42
C ASP A 22 13.03 3.44 18.85
N PHE A 23 11.85 2.81 18.94
CA PHE A 23 10.59 3.42 18.52
C PHE A 23 10.29 4.68 19.34
N TRP A 24 10.41 4.57 20.66
CA TRP A 24 10.19 5.67 21.59
C TRP A 24 11.32 6.71 21.56
N LYS A 25 12.55 6.27 21.25
CA LYS A 25 13.71 7.16 21.16
C LYS A 25 13.66 8.06 19.91
N TYR A 26 13.35 7.49 18.74
CA TYR A 26 13.49 8.20 17.47
C TYR A 26 12.16 8.74 16.90
N ILE A 27 11.04 8.07 17.15
CA ILE A 27 9.73 8.43 16.57
C ILE A 27 8.58 8.24 17.56
N PRO A 28 8.65 8.83 18.78
CA PRO A 28 7.64 8.61 19.83
C PRO A 28 6.22 8.99 19.39
N ALA A 29 6.07 10.03 18.57
CA ALA A 29 4.77 10.48 18.07
C ALA A 29 4.10 9.49 17.10
N ALA A 30 4.84 8.51 16.56
CA ALA A 30 4.30 7.49 15.67
C ALA A 30 3.62 6.34 16.43
N PHE A 31 3.75 6.28 17.75
CA PHE A 31 3.25 5.17 18.56
C PHE A 31 2.44 5.64 19.77
N LYS A 32 1.50 4.80 20.19
CA LYS A 32 0.77 4.95 21.44
C LYS A 32 0.63 3.59 22.12
N LYS A 33 0.53 3.59 23.44
CA LYS A 33 0.10 2.41 24.19
C LYS A 33 -1.41 2.52 24.44
N ASP A 34 -2.14 1.43 24.27
CA ASP A 34 -3.52 1.36 24.76
C ASP A 34 -3.55 1.05 26.26
N ALA A 35 -4.75 1.07 26.86
CA ALA A 35 -4.94 0.83 28.29
C ALA A 35 -4.44 -0.56 28.76
N SER A 36 -4.31 -1.52 27.85
CA SER A 36 -3.74 -2.85 28.12
C SER A 36 -2.22 -2.92 27.94
N GLY A 37 -1.56 -1.80 27.65
CA GLY A 37 -0.11 -1.72 27.41
C GLY A 37 0.32 -2.15 26.01
N ARG A 38 -0.61 -2.50 25.10
CA ARG A 38 -0.25 -2.91 23.73
C ARG A 38 0.19 -1.70 22.93
N ILE A 39 1.35 -1.81 22.29
CA ILE A 39 1.90 -0.77 21.40
C ILE A 39 1.11 -0.80 20.10
N ARG A 40 0.55 0.36 19.75
CA ARG A 40 -0.15 0.60 18.49
C ARG A 40 0.54 1.73 17.75
N ALA A 41 0.67 1.58 16.43
CA ALA A 41 1.00 2.73 15.59
C ALA A 41 -0.17 3.74 15.65
N VAL A 42 0.16 5.02 15.79
CA VAL A 42 -0.77 6.11 15.51
C VAL A 42 -1.07 6.09 14.01
N ALA A 43 -2.30 6.49 13.62
CA ALA A 43 -2.69 6.49 12.23
C ALA A 43 -1.63 7.16 11.36
N ASP A 44 -1.19 6.45 10.32
CA ASP A 44 -0.06 6.82 9.50
C ASP A 44 -0.28 8.21 8.87
N ARG A 45 0.43 9.23 9.37
CA ARG A 45 0.41 10.57 8.79
C ARG A 45 1.40 10.70 7.64
N TYR A 46 2.24 9.70 7.39
CA TYR A 46 3.24 9.75 6.34
C TYR A 46 2.58 9.58 4.98
N VAL A 47 3.00 10.43 4.04
CA VAL A 47 2.61 10.35 2.65
C VAL A 47 3.48 9.30 1.99
N ARG A 48 2.85 8.27 1.44
CA ARG A 48 3.51 7.20 0.69
C ARG A 48 3.25 7.38 -0.80
N ARG A 49 4.12 6.87 -1.64
CA ARG A 49 3.89 6.76 -3.09
C ARG A 49 3.59 5.30 -3.41
N MET A 50 2.43 5.05 -3.99
CA MET A 50 1.99 3.71 -4.40
C MET A 50 1.69 3.71 -5.89
N GLU A 51 2.00 2.60 -6.55
CA GLU A 51 1.66 2.45 -7.97
C GLU A 51 0.27 1.85 -8.12
N VAL A 52 -0.46 2.31 -9.14
CA VAL A 52 -1.73 1.73 -9.62
C VAL A 52 -1.70 1.65 -11.15
N PRO A 53 -2.47 0.74 -11.77
CA PRO A 53 -2.66 0.71 -13.22
C PRO A 53 -3.22 2.05 -13.72
N GLY A 54 -2.55 2.64 -14.70
CA GLY A 54 -3.05 3.72 -15.54
C GLY A 54 -3.27 3.23 -16.98
N PRO A 55 -3.89 4.04 -17.84
CA PRO A 55 -4.25 3.64 -19.20
C PRO A 55 -3.03 3.25 -20.06
N ASP A 56 -1.88 3.91 -19.84
CA ASP A 56 -0.64 3.69 -20.60
C ASP A 56 0.42 2.88 -19.81
N GLY A 57 0.04 2.35 -18.64
CA GLY A 57 0.96 1.69 -17.71
C GLY A 57 0.90 2.26 -16.29
N PRO A 58 1.83 1.87 -15.40
CA PRO A 58 1.78 2.23 -13.99
C PRO A 58 1.86 3.73 -13.73
N ILE A 59 0.99 4.24 -12.84
CA ILE A 59 1.03 5.62 -12.34
C ILE A 59 1.32 5.64 -10.84
N LEU A 60 2.11 6.63 -10.39
CA LEU A 60 2.42 6.84 -8.97
C LEU A 60 1.43 7.81 -8.34
N ILE A 61 0.69 7.35 -7.33
CA ILE A 61 -0.25 8.17 -6.57
C ILE A 61 0.26 8.44 -5.15
N LYS A 62 0.04 9.66 -4.66
CA LYS A 62 0.36 10.05 -3.28
C LYS A 62 -0.77 9.57 -2.36
N ILE A 63 -0.45 8.65 -1.46
CA ILE A 63 -1.40 8.08 -0.50
C ILE A 63 -1.11 8.63 0.89
N LYS A 64 -2.15 9.18 1.52
CA LYS A 64 -2.11 9.62 2.92
C LYS A 64 -3.07 8.78 3.76
N GLY A 65 -2.55 8.20 4.84
CA GLY A 65 -3.36 7.43 5.77
C GLY A 65 -3.52 5.95 5.41
N SER A 66 -3.82 5.17 6.44
CA SER A 66 -3.96 3.71 6.34
C SER A 66 -5.21 3.27 5.57
N LYS A 67 -6.27 4.09 5.53
CA LYS A 67 -7.51 3.79 4.79
C LYS A 67 -7.24 3.71 3.29
N ALA A 68 -6.73 4.80 2.71
CA ALA A 68 -6.43 4.87 1.27
C ALA A 68 -5.41 3.80 0.84
N ARG A 69 -4.39 3.53 1.67
CA ARG A 69 -3.45 2.41 1.44
C ARG A 69 -4.16 1.05 1.35
N ASN A 70 -5.11 0.80 2.26
CA ASN A 70 -5.85 -0.45 2.25
C ASN A 70 -6.79 -0.57 1.05
N GLU A 71 -7.36 0.56 0.58
CA GLU A 71 -8.18 0.58 -0.63
C GLU A 71 -7.34 0.22 -1.87
N VAL A 72 -6.16 0.83 -2.04
CA VAL A 72 -5.22 0.45 -3.12
C VAL A 72 -4.83 -1.02 -3.04
N ALA A 73 -4.54 -1.55 -1.84
CA ALA A 73 -4.18 -2.95 -1.67
C ALA A 73 -5.34 -3.92 -1.98
N ARG A 74 -6.58 -3.53 -1.68
CA ARG A 74 -7.77 -4.32 -2.04
C ARG A 74 -7.99 -4.30 -3.55
N PHE A 75 -7.93 -3.11 -4.16
CA PHE A 75 -8.04 -2.95 -5.60
C PHE A 75 -7.02 -3.81 -6.35
N ARG A 76 -5.76 -3.80 -5.90
CA ARG A 76 -4.70 -4.70 -6.41
C ARG A 76 -5.14 -6.16 -6.41
N ASN A 77 -5.64 -6.66 -5.28
CA ASN A 77 -6.06 -8.05 -5.19
C ASN A 77 -7.21 -8.35 -6.15
N ASP A 78 -8.19 -7.44 -6.26
CA ASP A 78 -9.32 -7.62 -7.18
C ASP A 78 -8.90 -7.56 -8.66
N VAL A 79 -7.85 -6.80 -9.00
CA VAL A 79 -7.24 -6.84 -10.35
C VAL A 79 -6.64 -8.21 -10.63
N PHE A 80 -5.87 -8.77 -9.68
CA PHE A 80 -5.32 -10.13 -9.85
C PHE A 80 -6.42 -11.21 -9.88
N ASP A 81 -7.47 -11.06 -9.08
CA ASP A 81 -8.63 -11.96 -9.13
C ASP A 81 -9.35 -11.88 -10.49
N PHE A 82 -9.47 -10.67 -11.06
CA PHE A 82 -10.02 -10.48 -12.41
C PHE A 82 -9.18 -11.16 -13.49
N LEU A 83 -7.86 -10.97 -13.45
CA LEU A 83 -6.91 -11.63 -14.37
C LEU A 83 -6.92 -13.15 -14.19
N GLY A 84 -7.18 -13.64 -12.97
CA GLY A 84 -7.41 -15.06 -12.67
C GLY A 84 -8.76 -15.61 -13.16
N GLY A 85 -9.61 -14.79 -13.79
CA GLY A 85 -10.86 -15.21 -14.43
C GLY A 85 -12.14 -14.71 -13.77
N ASN A 86 -12.07 -14.02 -12.62
CA ASN A 86 -13.25 -13.44 -11.98
C ASN A 86 -13.70 -12.15 -12.67
N ARG A 87 -14.57 -12.28 -13.67
CA ARG A 87 -15.04 -11.17 -14.52
C ARG A 87 -15.73 -10.02 -13.76
N LYS A 88 -16.19 -10.25 -12.53
CA LYS A 88 -16.91 -9.24 -11.72
C LYS A 88 -16.06 -8.60 -10.62
N ALA A 89 -14.79 -9.01 -10.45
CA ALA A 89 -13.96 -8.51 -9.35
C ALA A 89 -13.77 -6.98 -9.38
N LEU A 90 -13.80 -6.37 -10.57
CA LEU A 90 -13.62 -4.93 -10.76
C LEU A 90 -14.91 -4.10 -10.68
N ASP A 91 -16.10 -4.72 -10.65
CA ASP A 91 -17.37 -3.98 -10.75
C ASP A 91 -17.55 -2.96 -9.62
N LYS A 92 -17.12 -3.31 -8.40
CA LYS A 92 -17.20 -2.44 -7.22
C LYS A 92 -16.25 -1.24 -7.25
N TRP A 93 -15.30 -1.22 -8.19
CA TRP A 93 -14.28 -0.17 -8.31
C TRP A 93 -14.59 0.85 -9.41
N LYS A 94 -15.64 0.61 -10.22
CA LYS A 94 -16.04 1.52 -11.30
C LYS A 94 -16.38 2.90 -10.74
N GLY A 95 -15.75 3.95 -11.27
CA GLY A 95 -15.92 5.33 -10.80
C GLY A 95 -15.29 5.63 -9.43
N VAL A 96 -14.60 4.66 -8.80
CA VAL A 96 -13.98 4.88 -7.50
C VAL A 96 -12.72 5.70 -7.68
N THR A 97 -12.62 6.77 -6.89
CA THR A 97 -11.46 7.66 -6.86
C THR A 97 -10.70 7.50 -5.55
N ILE A 98 -9.38 7.35 -5.63
CA ILE A 98 -8.47 7.37 -4.48
C ILE A 98 -7.56 8.59 -4.60
N GLN A 99 -7.66 9.51 -3.63
CA GLN A 99 -6.82 10.72 -3.57
C GLN A 99 -6.83 11.54 -4.88
N GLY A 100 -7.98 11.63 -5.54
CA GLY A 100 -8.16 12.37 -6.79
C GLY A 100 -7.83 11.58 -8.06
N HIS A 101 -7.40 10.32 -7.96
CA HIS A 101 -7.15 9.45 -9.09
C HIS A 101 -8.25 8.38 -9.22
N GLU A 102 -8.98 8.40 -10.33
CA GLU A 102 -9.94 7.35 -10.66
C GLU A 102 -9.19 6.05 -10.97
N LEU A 103 -9.72 4.92 -10.46
CA LEU A 103 -9.13 3.61 -10.67
C LEU A 103 -9.49 3.07 -12.05
N LEU A 104 -8.48 2.60 -12.80
CA LEU A 104 -8.70 1.95 -14.09
C LEU A 104 -9.41 0.59 -13.89
N THR A 105 -10.65 0.50 -14.37
CA THR A 105 -11.45 -0.73 -14.27
C THR A 105 -11.91 -1.30 -15.61
N ASP A 106 -11.45 -0.73 -16.73
CA ASP A 106 -11.80 -1.24 -18.04
C ASP A 106 -11.25 -2.67 -18.22
N PRO A 107 -12.13 -3.68 -18.44
CA PRO A 107 -11.70 -5.07 -18.54
C PRO A 107 -10.75 -5.34 -19.71
N GLY A 108 -10.89 -4.62 -20.83
CA GLY A 108 -10.05 -4.76 -22.00
C GLY A 108 -8.66 -4.21 -21.74
N ILE A 109 -8.57 -2.99 -21.21
CA ILE A 109 -7.29 -2.34 -20.91
C ILE A 109 -6.52 -3.14 -19.83
N ILE A 110 -7.19 -3.58 -18.75
CA ILE A 110 -6.54 -4.34 -17.69
C ILE A 110 -5.97 -5.67 -18.19
N ARG A 111 -6.64 -6.35 -19.13
CA ARG A 111 -6.10 -7.57 -19.76
C ARG A 111 -4.86 -7.29 -20.60
N VAL A 112 -4.92 -6.26 -21.45
CA VAL A 112 -3.78 -5.87 -22.28
C VAL A 112 -2.57 -5.52 -21.40
N LEU A 113 -2.77 -4.76 -20.32
CA LEU A 113 -1.70 -4.45 -19.37
C LEU A 113 -1.15 -5.70 -18.68
N GLY A 114 -2.01 -6.67 -18.35
CA GLY A 114 -1.58 -7.94 -17.77
C GLY A 114 -0.79 -8.84 -18.73
N GLU A 115 -1.20 -8.89 -20.00
CA GLU A 115 -0.51 -9.66 -21.06
C GLU A 115 0.85 -9.05 -21.43
N GLN A 116 0.97 -7.72 -21.38
CA GLN A 116 2.20 -6.98 -21.69
C GLN A 116 3.17 -6.88 -20.49
N ASP A 117 2.84 -7.46 -19.34
CA ASP A 117 3.55 -7.27 -18.07
C ASP A 117 3.73 -5.79 -17.70
N ASN A 118 2.78 -4.95 -18.14
CA ASN A 118 2.76 -3.50 -17.91
C ASN A 118 1.84 -3.12 -16.73
N LEU A 119 1.59 -4.09 -15.85
CA LEU A 119 1.01 -3.84 -14.54
C LEU A 119 2.11 -3.36 -13.58
N PRO A 120 1.76 -2.62 -12.51
CA PRO A 120 2.81 -2.12 -11.63
C PRO A 120 3.53 -3.27 -10.91
N GLU A 121 4.86 -3.33 -11.05
CA GLU A 121 5.70 -4.31 -10.34
C GLU A 121 5.48 -4.23 -8.82
N ASN A 122 5.30 -3.00 -8.31
CA ASN A 122 5.04 -2.72 -6.90
C ASN A 122 3.56 -2.42 -6.65
N PHE A 123 2.64 -2.97 -7.44
CA PHE A 123 1.22 -2.67 -7.32
C PHE A 123 0.73 -2.95 -5.90
N GLY A 124 0.20 -1.93 -5.22
CA GLY A 124 -0.27 -2.06 -3.84
C GLY A 124 0.83 -2.22 -2.78
N SER A 125 2.10 -2.19 -3.16
CA SER A 125 3.24 -2.01 -2.26
C SER A 125 3.81 -0.61 -2.35
N GLU A 126 4.46 -0.19 -1.28
CA GLU A 126 5.19 1.08 -1.27
C GLU A 126 6.43 0.93 -2.15
N ARG A 127 6.58 1.83 -3.11
CA ARG A 127 7.85 1.95 -3.82
C ARG A 127 8.83 2.65 -2.87
N VAL A 128 9.78 1.89 -2.33
CA VAL A 128 10.89 2.46 -1.58
C VAL A 128 11.78 3.16 -2.61
N ILE A 129 11.53 4.45 -2.84
CA ILE A 129 12.48 5.27 -3.58
C ILE A 129 13.67 5.41 -2.63
N PRO A 130 14.86 4.87 -2.97
CA PRO A 130 16.03 5.09 -2.14
C PRO A 130 16.20 6.60 -1.97
N TYR A 131 16.51 7.03 -0.75
CA TYR A 131 16.95 8.41 -0.50
C TYR A 131 18.19 8.61 -1.39
N SER A 132 18.03 9.25 -2.55
CA SER A 132 19.14 9.90 -3.23
C SER A 132 19.51 11.05 -2.33
N GLY A 133 20.51 10.83 -1.48
CA GLY A 133 21.12 11.90 -0.68
C GLY A 133 21.38 13.07 -1.61
N GLY A 134 20.84 14.23 -1.25
CA GLY A 134 21.15 15.47 -1.93
C GLY A 134 22.67 15.63 -1.96
N GLY A 135 23.24 15.47 -3.16
CA GLY A 135 24.58 15.94 -3.45
C GLY A 135 24.52 17.45 -3.60
N ALA A 136 25.17 18.12 -2.66
CA ALA A 136 25.75 19.47 -2.66
C ALA A 136 25.04 20.57 -3.47
#